data_AF-A0A326TVY3-F1
#
_entry.id   AF-A0A326TVY3-F1
#
_cell.length_a   1.000
_cell.length_b   1.000
_cell.length_c   1.000
_cell.angle_alpha   90.00
_cell.angle_beta   90.00
_cell.angle_gamma   90.00
#
_symmetry.space_group_name_H-M   'P 1'
#
loop_
_entity.id
_entity.type
_entity.pdbx_description
1 polymer ?
#
loop_
_entity_poly.entity_id
_entity_poly.type
_entity_poly.pdbx_seq_one_letter_code
_entity_poly.pdbx_strand_id
1 'polypeptide(L)'
;MTVQEALDNEQALLETSKPEWGLTVPGATPVQMQKLDLARHSVKAPGESKFSHYVVATFDDRGLGRGFVTAIYPQQGGYLTMYRLQVAELHSETQEEAVQNHRRCIEMIQQGKLKQFLASLTNA
;
A
#
# COMPACT_ATOMS: atom_id res chain seq x y z
N MET A 1 9.41 -11.51 31.15
CA MET A 1 9.28 -11.62 29.70
C MET A 1 10.66 -11.88 29.14
N THR A 2 10.91 -13.12 28.74
CA THR A 2 12.16 -13.54 28.10
C THR A 2 12.16 -13.16 26.62
N VAL A 3 13.34 -13.14 26.00
CA VAL A 3 13.46 -12.85 24.56
C VAL A 3 12.68 -13.87 23.73
N GLN A 4 12.60 -15.13 24.19
CA GLN A 4 11.82 -16.18 23.54
C GLN A 4 10.32 -15.91 23.62
N GLU A 5 9.81 -15.52 24.80
CA GLU A 5 8.40 -15.14 24.97
C GLU A 5 8.02 -13.92 24.13
N ALA A 6 8.94 -12.97 23.90
CA ALA A 6 8.72 -11.83 23.04
C ALA A 6 8.64 -12.22 21.56
N LEU A 7 9.55 -13.10 21.11
CA LEU A 7 9.55 -13.66 19.75
C LEU A 7 8.30 -14.49 19.47
N ASP A 8 7.92 -15.36 20.41
CA ASP A 8 6.75 -16.23 20.27
C ASP A 8 5.45 -15.40 20.20
N ASN A 9 5.39 -14.28 20.94
CA ASN A 9 4.24 -13.38 20.93
C ASN A 9 4.19 -12.51 19.66
N GLU A 10 5.34 -12.10 19.12
CA GLU A 10 5.44 -11.47 17.79
C GLU A 10 4.99 -12.45 16.69
N GLN A 11 5.40 -13.71 16.77
CA GLN A 11 5.02 -14.76 15.81
C GLN A 11 3.53 -15.11 15.88
N ALA A 12 2.96 -15.18 17.08
CA ALA A 12 1.52 -15.36 17.30
C ALA A 12 0.68 -14.17 16.80
N LEU A 13 1.20 -12.93 16.92
CA LEU A 13 0.57 -11.75 16.32
C LEU A 13 0.61 -11.78 14.79
N LEU A 14 1.67 -12.33 14.20
CA LEU A 14 1.83 -12.44 12.73
C LEU A 14 0.90 -13.49 12.10
N GLU A 15 0.44 -14.49 12.86
CA GLU A 15 -0.41 -15.58 12.36
C GLU A 15 -1.91 -15.23 12.26
N THR A 16 -2.37 -14.14 12.89
CA THR A 16 -3.81 -13.84 13.01
C THR A 16 -4.41 -12.94 11.92
N SER A 17 -3.65 -12.59 10.87
CA SER A 17 -4.22 -11.85 9.74
C SER A 17 -3.51 -12.17 8.43
N LYS A 18 -3.87 -13.30 7.83
CA LYS A 18 -3.72 -13.46 6.37
C LYS A 18 -5.05 -13.07 5.73
N PRO A 19 -5.23 -11.83 5.25
CA PRO A 19 -6.31 -11.57 4.31
C PRO A 19 -6.08 -12.49 3.10
N GLU A 20 -7.10 -13.27 2.72
CA GLU A 20 -7.06 -14.27 1.63
C GLU A 20 -6.71 -13.70 0.24
N TRP A 21 -6.52 -12.39 0.14
CA TRP A 21 -6.39 -11.70 -1.14
C TRP A 21 -4.92 -11.61 -1.55
N GLY A 22 -4.43 -12.71 -2.12
CA GLY A 22 -3.15 -12.83 -2.80
C GLY A 22 -3.10 -12.08 -4.14
N LEU A 23 -3.45 -10.79 -4.14
CA LEU A 23 -3.36 -9.93 -5.32
C LEU A 23 -1.91 -9.92 -5.79
N THR A 24 -1.61 -10.62 -6.87
CA THR A 24 -0.28 -10.62 -7.48
C THR A 24 -0.26 -9.55 -8.57
N VAL A 25 0.65 -8.59 -8.46
CA VAL A 25 0.85 -7.55 -9.49
C VAL A 25 2.25 -7.69 -10.08
N PRO A 26 2.40 -7.98 -11.39
CA PRO A 26 3.71 -8.13 -12.03
C PRO A 26 4.59 -6.90 -11.80
N GLY A 27 5.86 -7.13 -11.41
CA GLY A 27 6.82 -6.05 -11.18
C GLY A 27 6.59 -5.22 -9.91
N ALA A 28 5.70 -5.64 -9.02
CA ALA A 28 5.53 -5.07 -7.69
C ALA A 28 5.74 -6.18 -6.64
N THR A 29 6.45 -5.85 -5.57
CA THR A 29 6.78 -6.80 -4.51
C THR A 29 5.69 -6.78 -3.45
N PRO A 30 5.04 -7.91 -3.12
CA PRO A 30 4.09 -7.95 -2.02
C PRO A 30 4.80 -7.63 -0.70
N VAL A 31 4.14 -6.89 0.18
CA VAL A 31 4.65 -6.51 1.50
C VAL A 31 3.76 -7.14 2.56
N GLN A 32 4.31 -7.36 3.76
CA GLN A 32 3.54 -7.84 4.90
C GLN A 32 2.27 -7.01 5.09
N MET A 33 1.13 -7.69 5.10
CA MET A 33 -0.18 -7.09 5.28
C MET A 33 -0.34 -6.63 6.73
N GLN A 34 -0.93 -5.45 6.91
CA GLN A 34 -1.38 -4.95 8.21
C GLN A 34 -2.86 -5.29 8.41
N LYS A 35 -3.34 -5.12 9.65
CA LYS A 35 -4.76 -5.28 9.96
C LYS A 35 -5.59 -4.36 9.07
N LEU A 36 -6.67 -4.89 8.49
CA LEU A 36 -7.57 -4.22 7.54
C LEU A 36 -7.03 -4.03 6.12
N ASP A 37 -5.76 -4.35 5.85
CA ASP A 37 -5.26 -4.30 4.48
C ASP A 37 -5.96 -5.34 3.60
N LEU A 38 -6.37 -4.91 2.42
CA LEU A 38 -6.83 -5.73 1.30
C LEU A 38 -5.67 -6.07 0.35
N ALA A 39 -4.75 -5.13 0.13
CA ALA A 39 -3.50 -5.37 -0.60
C ALA A 39 -2.39 -4.40 -0.18
N ARG A 40 -1.14 -4.85 -0.19
CA ARG A 40 0.03 -3.99 0.03
C ARG A 40 1.21 -4.40 -0.85
N HIS A 41 1.71 -3.46 -1.64
CA HIS A 41 2.85 -3.68 -2.54
C HIS A 41 3.88 -2.56 -2.44
N SER A 42 5.14 -2.95 -2.49
CA SER A 42 6.26 -2.05 -2.80
C SER A 42 6.50 -2.06 -4.30
N VAL A 43 6.61 -0.88 -4.89
CA VAL A 43 6.79 -0.68 -6.32
C VAL A 43 7.85 0.39 -6.57
N LYS A 44 8.67 0.16 -7.59
CA LYS A 44 9.71 1.10 -8.03
C LYS A 44 9.29 1.79 -9.31
N ALA A 45 9.32 3.12 -9.32
CA ALA A 45 9.20 3.93 -10.52
C ALA A 45 10.45 3.79 -11.40
N PRO A 46 10.32 3.90 -12.73
CA PRO A 46 11.45 3.83 -13.64
C PRO A 46 12.42 5.00 -13.44
N GLY A 47 13.72 4.73 -13.58
CA GLY A 47 14.81 5.68 -13.39
C GLY A 47 15.54 5.59 -12.04
N GLU A 48 16.71 6.21 -11.97
CA GLU A 48 17.53 6.27 -10.75
C GLU A 48 17.27 7.60 -10.02
N SER A 49 16.36 7.56 -9.04
CA SER A 49 16.13 8.68 -8.13
C SER A 49 16.03 8.16 -6.69
N LYS A 50 16.52 8.96 -5.74
CA LYS A 50 16.40 8.71 -4.31
C LYS A 50 14.95 8.53 -3.84
N PHE A 51 13.97 8.99 -4.62
CA PHE A 51 12.52 8.89 -4.32
C PHE A 51 11.77 8.06 -5.39
N SER A 52 12.35 6.93 -5.79
CA SER A 52 11.78 6.04 -6.81
C SER A 52 10.94 4.90 -6.21
N HIS A 53 10.97 4.68 -4.90
CA HIS A 53 10.25 3.58 -4.26
C HIS A 53 8.98 4.09 -3.59
N TYR A 54 7.90 3.33 -3.76
CA TYR A 54 6.60 3.64 -3.22
C TYR A 54 5.97 2.38 -2.64
N VAL A 55 5.18 2.55 -1.58
CA VAL A 55 4.26 1.54 -1.09
C VAL A 55 2.85 1.94 -1.47
N VAL A 56 2.14 1.04 -2.13
CA VAL A 56 0.70 1.17 -2.36
C VAL A 56 0.01 0.25 -1.36
N ALA A 57 -0.88 0.80 -0.55
CA ALA A 57 -1.68 0.04 0.39
C ALA A 57 -3.17 0.32 0.14
N THR A 58 -3.97 -0.73 0.13
CA THR A 58 -5.43 -0.64 0.07
C THR A 58 -5.99 -1.32 1.29
N PHE A 59 -6.91 -0.66 1.99
CA PHE A 59 -7.47 -1.13 3.25
C PHE A 59 -8.94 -0.76 3.41
N ASP A 60 -9.64 -1.55 4.22
CA ASP A 60 -11.03 -1.31 4.60
C ASP A 60 -11.10 -0.31 5.76
N ASP A 61 -11.58 0.90 5.46
CA ASP A 61 -11.75 1.99 6.44
C ASP A 61 -13.24 2.35 6.64
N ARG A 62 -14.14 1.40 6.34
CA ARG A 62 -15.59 1.59 6.50
C ARG A 62 -15.99 1.85 7.95
N GLY A 63 -15.24 1.29 8.92
CA GLY A 63 -15.45 1.54 10.34
C GLY A 63 -15.27 3.00 10.75
N LEU A 64 -14.54 3.80 9.95
CA LEU A 64 -14.38 5.24 10.13
C LEU A 64 -15.21 6.08 9.13
N GLY A 65 -16.10 5.44 8.36
CA GLY A 65 -16.96 6.11 7.38
C GLY A 65 -16.26 6.53 6.09
N ARG A 66 -15.05 6.01 5.80
CA ARG A 66 -14.22 6.42 4.66
C ARG A 66 -14.26 5.47 3.46
N GLY A 67 -15.06 4.40 3.55
CA GLY A 67 -15.13 3.37 2.52
C GLY A 67 -13.85 2.53 2.48
N PHE A 68 -13.50 2.05 1.29
CA PHE A 68 -12.19 1.46 1.04
C PHE A 68 -11.22 2.54 0.58
N VAL A 69 -10.01 2.50 1.10
CA VAL A 69 -8.98 3.51 0.83
C VAL A 69 -7.81 2.86 0.13
N THR A 70 -7.34 3.46 -0.96
CA THR A 70 -6.07 3.14 -1.61
C THR A 70 -5.12 4.33 -1.49
N ALA A 71 -4.00 4.13 -0.82
CA ALA A 71 -3.02 5.18 -0.54
C ALA A 71 -1.65 4.85 -1.11
N ILE A 72 -0.94 5.88 -1.55
CA ILE A 72 0.44 5.79 -2.06
C ILE A 72 1.37 6.51 -1.07
N TYR A 73 2.39 5.79 -0.61
CA TYR A 73 3.39 6.29 0.33
C TYR A 73 4.78 6.29 -0.30
N PRO A 74 5.56 7.37 -0.22
CA PRO A 74 6.95 7.37 -0.66
C PRO A 74 7.83 6.62 0.34
N GLN A 75 8.66 5.72 -0.16
CA GLN A 75 9.63 4.96 0.64
C GLN A 75 11.04 5.54 0.43
N GLN A 76 11.75 5.82 1.52
CA GLN A 76 13.12 6.34 1.51
C GLN A 76 14.05 5.42 2.29
N GLY A 77 15.17 5.02 1.69
CA GLY A 77 16.21 4.26 2.39
C GLY A 77 15.77 2.90 2.92
N GLY A 78 14.75 2.27 2.32
CA GLY A 78 14.22 0.98 2.77
C GLY A 78 13.22 1.06 3.92
N TYR A 79 13.06 2.23 4.54
CA TYR A 79 12.07 2.47 5.57
C TYR A 79 10.82 3.13 4.98
N LEU A 80 9.64 2.74 5.45
CA LEU A 80 8.45 3.58 5.33
C LEU A 80 8.80 4.90 6.03
N THR A 81 8.90 5.99 5.26
CA THR A 81 9.13 7.31 5.84
C THR A 81 8.03 7.54 6.88
N MET A 82 8.41 7.66 8.15
CA MET A 82 7.50 7.74 9.30
C MET A 82 6.30 8.66 8.99
N TYR A 83 5.10 8.10 9.15
CA TYR A 83 3.81 8.78 9.36
C TYR A 83 3.53 10.08 8.57
N ARG A 84 2.56 9.98 7.64
CA ARG A 84 1.61 11.03 7.18
C ARG A 84 1.83 11.79 5.87
N LEU A 85 2.85 11.54 5.06
CA LEU A 85 2.89 12.11 3.70
C LEU A 85 2.49 11.06 2.67
N GLN A 86 1.20 10.74 2.64
CA GLN A 86 0.61 10.08 1.48
C GLN A 86 0.65 11.04 0.29
N VAL A 87 1.15 10.58 -0.86
CA VAL A 87 1.20 11.41 -2.07
C VAL A 87 -0.14 11.41 -2.81
N ALA A 88 -0.97 10.40 -2.58
CA ALA A 88 -2.35 10.33 -3.02
C ALA A 88 -3.15 9.38 -2.14
N GLU A 89 -4.45 9.61 -2.14
CA GLU A 89 -5.47 8.76 -1.56
C GLU A 89 -6.66 8.70 -2.50
N LEU A 90 -7.17 7.49 -2.75
CA LEU A 90 -8.39 7.24 -3.51
C LEU A 90 -9.38 6.52 -2.61
N HIS A 91 -10.64 6.92 -2.69
CA HIS A 91 -11.75 6.28 -2.00
C HIS A 91 -12.57 5.46 -2.99
N SER A 92 -13.10 4.33 -2.52
CA SER A 92 -14.09 3.56 -3.25
C SER A 92 -15.14 2.99 -2.30
N GLU A 93 -16.33 2.75 -2.84
CA GLU A 93 -17.45 2.20 -2.07
C GLU A 93 -17.39 0.67 -2.03
N THR A 94 -16.82 0.07 -3.08
CA THR A 94 -16.69 -1.38 -3.20
C THR A 94 -15.24 -1.85 -3.07
N GLN A 95 -15.09 -3.10 -2.67
CA GLN A 95 -13.78 -3.75 -2.57
C GLN A 95 -13.17 -3.97 -3.96
N GLU A 96 -13.98 -4.29 -4.96
CA GLU A 96 -13.56 -4.51 -6.34
C GLU A 96 -12.94 -3.25 -6.94
N GLU A 97 -13.59 -2.09 -6.77
CA GLU A 97 -13.04 -0.79 -7.17
C GLU A 97 -11.75 -0.48 -6.41
N ALA A 98 -11.66 -0.82 -5.12
CA ALA A 98 -10.47 -0.61 -4.32
C ALA A 98 -9.28 -1.39 -4.90
N VAL A 99 -9.50 -2.64 -5.27
CA VAL A 99 -8.49 -3.51 -5.91
C VAL A 99 -8.11 -3.00 -7.30
N GLN A 100 -9.06 -2.50 -8.09
CA GLN A 100 -8.76 -1.86 -9.38
C GLN A 100 -7.92 -0.60 -9.22
N ASN A 101 -8.27 0.25 -8.26
CA ASN A 101 -7.50 1.45 -7.89
C ASN A 101 -6.08 1.08 -7.45
N HIS A 102 -5.93 0.00 -6.67
CA HIS A 102 -4.62 -0.52 -6.26
C HIS A 102 -3.74 -0.87 -7.47
N ARG A 103 -4.26 -1.69 -8.40
CA ARG A 103 -3.54 -2.07 -9.62
C ARG A 103 -3.18 -0.85 -10.46
N ARG A 104 -4.15 0.05 -10.68
CA ARG A 104 -3.94 1.28 -11.44
C ARG A 104 -2.84 2.15 -10.84
N CYS A 105 -2.81 2.31 -9.52
CA CYS A 105 -1.76 3.07 -8.84
C CYS A 105 -0.37 2.45 -9.09
N ILE A 106 -0.24 1.13 -8.95
CA ILE A 106 1.01 0.41 -9.22
C ILE A 106 1.45 0.61 -10.68
N GLU A 107 0.54 0.42 -11.64
CA GLU A 107 0.82 0.59 -13.06
C GLU A 107 1.30 2.02 -13.39
N MET A 108 0.64 3.04 -12.83
CA MET A 108 1.06 4.43 -13.04
C MET A 108 2.46 4.70 -12.47
N ILE A 109 2.81 4.08 -11.34
CA ILE A 109 4.15 4.18 -10.76
C ILE A 109 5.18 3.48 -11.68
N GLN A 110 4.91 2.23 -12.07
CA GLN A 110 5.80 1.43 -12.94
C GLN A 110 6.02 2.08 -14.31
N GLN A 111 5.03 2.80 -14.83
CA GLN A 111 5.14 3.53 -16.10
C GLN A 111 5.82 4.90 -15.96
N GLY A 112 6.20 5.32 -14.74
CA GLY A 112 6.79 6.64 -14.49
C GLY A 112 5.79 7.79 -14.64
N LYS A 113 4.49 7.50 -14.62
CA LYS A 113 3.38 8.44 -14.84
C LYS A 113 2.75 8.96 -13.55
N LEU A 114 3.32 8.64 -12.39
CA LEU A 114 2.75 9.04 -11.09
C LEU A 114 2.43 10.53 -11.02
N LYS A 115 3.34 11.43 -11.42
CA LYS A 115 3.08 12.89 -11.39
C LYS A 115 1.87 13.31 -12.23
N GLN A 116 1.72 12.73 -13.43
CA GLN A 116 0.60 13.01 -14.33
C GLN A 116 -0.71 12.49 -13.73
N PHE A 117 -0.66 11.30 -13.13
CA PHE A 117 -1.79 10.71 -12.44
C PHE A 117 -2.23 11.57 -11.24
N LEU A 118 -1.29 12.02 -10.39
CA LEU A 118 -1.59 12.91 -9.26
C LEU A 118 -2.26 14.21 -9.73
N ALA A 119 -1.75 14.82 -10.79
CA ALA A 119 -2.34 16.03 -11.37
C ALA A 119 -3.77 15.79 -11.91
N SER A 120 -4.09 14.58 -12.36
CA SER A 120 -5.45 14.25 -12.81
C SER A 120 -6.45 14.12 -11.65
N LEU A 121 -5.99 13.75 -10.45
CA LEU A 121 -6.84 13.60 -9.26
C LEU A 121 -7.19 14.94 -8.62
N THR A 122 -6.35 15.97 -8.79
CA THR A 122 -6.60 17.32 -8.26
C THR A 122 -7.49 18.18 -9.15
N ASN A 123 -7.73 17.75 -10.38
CA ASN A 123 -8.54 18.46 -11.39
C ASN A 123 -9.90 17.78 -11.65
N ALA A 124 -10.23 16.75 -10.87
CA ALA A 124 -11.50 16.00 -10.92
C ALA A 124 -12.37 16.41 -9.73
#